data_AF-X1G1V7-F1
#
_entry.id   AF-X1G1V7-F1
#
_cell.length_a   1.000
_cell.length_b   1.000
_cell.length_c   1.000
_cell.angle_alpha   90.00
_cell.angle_beta   90.00
_cell.angle_gamma   90.00
#
_symmetry.space_group_name_H-M   'P 1'
#
loop_
_entity.id
_entity.type
_entity.pdbx_description
1 polymer ?
#
loop_
_entity_poly.entity_id
_entity_poly.type
_entity_poly.pdbx_seq_one_letter_code
_entity_poly.pdbx_strand_id
1 'polypeptide(L)'
;MIIVKAPLRISFLGGGTDFEDFYARYGGAVLSTAIDKSVYLIIKERFDDLIYINYSKKEIVERVSDIQHGLVREAMRITGVKSGVEI
;
A
#
# COMPACT_ATOMS: atom_id res chain seq x y z
N MET A 1 -4.21 7.79 -16.13
CA MET A 1 -4.08 8.16 -14.70
C MET A 1 -5.20 7.51 -13.93
N ILE A 2 -4.88 6.76 -12.87
CA ILE A 2 -5.83 6.09 -11.97
C ILE A 2 -5.62 6.66 -10.57
N ILE A 3 -6.71 6.96 -9.87
CA ILE A 3 -6.69 7.48 -8.50
C ILE A 3 -7.49 6.52 -7.64
N VAL A 4 -6.89 6.06 -6.55
CA VAL A 4 -7.54 5.18 -5.56
C VAL A 4 -7.59 5.89 -4.22
N LYS A 5 -8.71 5.73 -3.52
CA LYS A 5 -8.96 6.25 -2.18
C LYS A 5 -9.18 5.07 -1.23
N ALA A 6 -8.39 5.00 -0.15
CA ALA A 6 -8.59 4.03 0.92
C ALA A 6 -8.96 4.78 2.22
N PRO A 7 -10.16 4.54 2.80
CA PRO A 7 -10.55 5.18 4.05
C PRO A 7 -9.71 4.66 5.22
N LEU A 8 -9.33 5.57 6.11
CA LEU A 8 -8.77 5.21 7.41
C LEU A 8 -9.89 4.67 8.32
N ARG A 9 -9.50 3.99 9.40
CA ARG A 9 -10.42 3.39 10.36
C ARG A 9 -10.12 3.81 11.80
N ILE A 10 -11.16 3.81 12.65
CA ILE A 10 -11.04 3.83 14.11
C ILE A 10 -11.45 2.47 14.65
N SER A 11 -10.63 1.92 15.56
CA SER A 11 -10.94 0.68 16.27
C SER A 11 -11.75 0.98 17.53
N PHE A 12 -12.85 0.27 17.74
CA PHE A 12 -13.69 0.39 18.93
C PHE A 12 -13.41 -0.72 19.94
N LEU A 13 -13.35 -1.97 19.47
CA LEU A 13 -13.19 -3.15 20.34
C LEU A 13 -12.31 -4.21 19.68
N GLY A 14 -11.66 -5.01 20.52
CA GLY A 14 -10.96 -6.24 20.10
C GLY A 14 -9.59 -6.04 19.45
N GLY A 15 -9.08 -4.81 19.38
CA GLY A 15 -7.73 -4.55 18.85
C GLY A 15 -6.66 -5.33 19.63
N GLY A 16 -5.78 -6.01 18.90
CA GLY A 16 -4.76 -6.90 19.46
C GLY A 16 -5.17 -8.37 19.50
N THR A 17 -6.48 -8.67 19.47
CA THR A 17 -6.94 -10.07 19.31
C THR A 17 -6.68 -10.61 17.90
N ASP A 18 -6.38 -9.73 16.94
CA ASP A 18 -6.01 -10.02 15.56
C ASP A 18 -4.53 -10.38 15.36
N PHE A 19 -3.71 -10.37 16.42
CA PHE A 19 -2.36 -10.91 16.37
C PHE A 19 -2.37 -12.45 16.39
N GLU A 20 -1.51 -13.07 15.58
CA GLU A 20 -1.41 -14.53 15.42
C GLU A 20 -1.24 -15.27 16.74
N ASP A 21 -0.31 -14.81 17.59
CA ASP A 21 -0.05 -15.40 18.90
C ASP A 21 -1.28 -15.44 19.82
N PHE A 22 -2.26 -14.56 19.59
CA PHE A 22 -3.51 -14.49 20.33
C PHE A 22 -4.61 -15.33 19.67
N TYR A 23 -4.97 -15.03 18.41
CA TYR A 23 -6.13 -15.68 17.78
C TYR A 23 -5.91 -17.17 17.55
N ALA A 24 -4.67 -17.62 17.36
CA ALA A 24 -4.37 -19.05 17.16
C ALA A 24 -4.75 -19.90 18.38
N ARG A 25 -4.86 -19.30 19.57
CA ARG A 25 -5.20 -19.99 20.83
C ARG A 25 -6.61 -19.72 21.31
N TYR A 26 -7.09 -18.48 21.18
CA TYR A 26 -8.32 -18.02 21.85
C TYR A 26 -9.41 -17.58 20.87
N GLY A 27 -9.13 -17.56 19.56
CA GLY A 27 -9.94 -16.85 18.58
C GLY A 27 -9.73 -15.33 18.64
N GLY A 28 -10.19 -14.61 17.61
CA GLY A 28 -10.02 -13.16 17.49
C GLY A 28 -11.22 -12.51 16.81
N ALA A 29 -11.57 -11.31 17.27
CA ALA A 29 -12.65 -10.51 16.70
C ALA A 29 -12.38 -9.03 16.94
N VAL A 30 -12.56 -8.21 15.91
CA VAL A 30 -12.39 -6.76 15.96
C VAL A 30 -13.67 -6.05 15.53
N LEU A 31 -13.97 -4.91 16.15
CA LEU A 31 -15.02 -4.00 15.71
C LEU A 31 -14.39 -2.65 15.41
N SER A 32 -14.43 -2.24 14.14
CA SER A 32 -13.89 -0.96 13.68
C SER A 32 -14.78 -0.38 12.57
N THR A 33 -14.74 0.93 12.37
CA THR A 33 -15.43 1.58 11.25
C THR A 33 -14.47 2.47 10.47
N ALA A 34 -14.75 2.62 9.18
CA ALA A 34 -14.15 3.66 8.37
C ALA A 34 -14.55 5.06 8.90
N ILE A 35 -13.68 6.04 8.68
CA ILE A 35 -13.95 7.45 8.99
C ILE A 35 -13.78 8.32 7.75
N ASP A 36 -14.23 9.57 7.80
CA ASP A 36 -14.04 10.57 6.74
C ASP A 36 -12.62 11.16 6.73
N LYS A 37 -11.63 10.26 6.70
CA LYS A 37 -10.20 10.54 6.45
C LYS A 37 -9.68 9.42 5.57
N SER A 38 -8.82 9.73 4.61
CA SER A 38 -8.39 8.73 3.62
C SER A 38 -6.98 8.96 3.14
N VAL A 39 -6.34 7.88 2.73
CA VAL A 39 -5.09 7.90 1.96
C VAL A 39 -5.45 7.80 0.49
N TYR A 40 -4.73 8.56 -0.32
CA TYR A 40 -4.86 8.54 -1.78
C TYR A 40 -3.59 7.96 -2.38
N LEU A 41 -3.76 7.14 -3.41
CA LEU A 41 -2.68 6.68 -4.28
C LEU A 41 -3.03 7.05 -5.70
N ILE A 42 -2.08 7.65 -6.40
CA ILE A 42 -2.25 8.08 -7.79
C ILE A 42 -1.22 7.32 -8.61
N ILE A 43 -1.63 6.70 -9.70
CA ILE A 43 -0.70 6.11 -10.66
C ILE A 43 -0.96 6.69 -12.05
N LYS A 44 0.10 7.04 -12.75
CA LYS A 44 0.05 7.47 -14.14
C LYS A 44 1.14 6.78 -14.95
N GLU A 45 0.81 6.52 -16.20
CA GLU A 45 1.77 6.12 -17.21
C GLU A 45 2.74 7.28 -17.48
N ARG A 46 4.00 6.93 -17.73
CA ARG A 46 5.07 7.86 -18.09
C ARG A 46 5.37 7.76 -19.57
N PHE A 47 6.06 8.77 -20.09
CA PHE A 47 6.54 8.80 -21.47
C PHE A 47 7.89 8.09 -21.65
N ASP A 48 8.57 7.79 -20.54
CA ASP A 48 9.82 7.03 -20.48
C ASP A 48 9.58 5.71 -19.73
N ASP A 49 10.58 4.83 -19.72
CA ASP A 49 10.51 3.53 -19.04
C ASP A 49 10.90 3.60 -17.55
N LEU A 50 11.17 4.78 -17.00
CA LEU A 50 11.58 4.90 -15.60
C LEU A 50 10.39 4.65 -14.66
N ILE A 51 10.71 4.24 -13.44
CA ILE A 51 9.74 4.09 -12.34
C ILE A 51 9.98 5.24 -11.38
N TYR A 52 8.95 6.07 -11.19
CA TYR A 52 8.96 7.17 -10.22
C TYR A 52 8.07 6.78 -9.04
N ILE A 53 8.58 6.93 -7.82
CA ILE A 53 7.81 6.69 -6.60
C ILE A 53 7.95 7.91 -5.70
N ASN A 54 6.84 8.56 -5.42
CA ASN A 54 6.76 9.77 -4.63
C ASN A 54 6.02 9.49 -3.31
N TYR A 55 6.76 9.44 -2.22
CA TYR A 55 6.22 9.36 -0.87
C TYR A 55 6.99 10.36 0.03
N SER A 56 7.32 10.02 1.26
CA SER A 56 8.23 10.83 2.09
C SER A 56 9.62 11.00 1.49
N LYS A 57 9.96 10.22 0.46
CA LYS A 57 11.16 10.35 -0.38
C LYS A 57 10.76 10.18 -1.84
N LYS A 58 11.60 10.69 -2.74
CA LYS A 58 11.47 10.48 -4.18
C LYS A 58 12.45 9.42 -4.62
N GLU A 59 11.96 8.38 -5.27
CA GLU A 59 12.76 7.35 -5.92
C GLU A 59 12.56 7.44 -7.43
N ILE A 60 13.65 7.36 -8.18
CA ILE A 60 13.65 7.25 -9.65
C ILE A 60 14.57 6.08 -9.99
N VAL A 61 13.99 4.99 -10.48
CA VAL A 61 14.71 3.74 -10.71
C VAL A 61 14.33 3.11 -12.04
N GLU A 62 15.20 2.27 -12.59
CA GLU A 62 14.97 1.59 -13.87
C GLU A 62 14.26 0.24 -13.72
N ARG A 63 14.42 -0.43 -12.57
CA ARG A 63 13.87 -1.78 -12.35
C ARG A 63 13.12 -1.84 -11.04
N VAL A 64 12.06 -2.65 -11.01
CA VAL A 64 11.26 -2.92 -9.80
C VAL A 64 12.13 -3.42 -8.64
N SER A 65 13.20 -4.18 -8.92
CA SER A 65 14.13 -4.67 -7.88
C SER A 65 14.86 -3.56 -7.12
N ASP A 66 15.05 -2.41 -7.75
CA ASP A 66 15.87 -1.32 -7.22
C ASP A 66 15.05 -0.37 -6.31
N ILE A 67 13.71 -0.50 -6.34
CA ILE A 67 12.78 0.20 -5.46
C ILE A 67 13.07 -0.14 -4.01
N GLN A 68 13.26 0.88 -3.17
CA GLN A 68 13.43 0.76 -1.73
C GLN A 68 12.09 0.63 -1.00
N HIS A 69 11.05 1.32 -1.44
CA HIS A 69 9.71 1.21 -0.86
C HIS A 69 9.12 -0.21 -1.02
N GLY A 70 9.19 -1.02 0.05
CA GLY A 70 8.82 -2.44 0.02
C GLY A 70 7.39 -2.73 -0.49
N LEU A 71 6.38 -2.01 0.01
CA LEU A 71 4.99 -2.27 -0.42
C LEU A 71 4.75 -1.99 -1.91
N VAL A 72 5.30 -0.88 -2.44
CA VAL A 72 5.19 -0.55 -3.87
C VAL A 72 5.92 -1.58 -4.71
N ARG A 73 7.14 -1.98 -4.32
CA ARG A 73 7.91 -3.02 -5.00
C ARG A 73 7.16 -4.33 -5.11
N GLU A 74 6.62 -4.84 -3.99
CA GLU A 74 5.89 -6.11 -4.01
C GLU A 74 4.55 -5.99 -4.75
N ALA A 75 3.84 -4.86 -4.65
CA ALA A 75 2.62 -4.61 -5.41
C ALA A 75 2.88 -4.64 -6.93
N MET A 76 3.96 -4.01 -7.40
CA MET A 76 4.36 -4.05 -8.82
C MET A 76 4.68 -5.48 -9.26
N ARG A 77 5.35 -6.29 -8.42
CA ARG A 77 5.61 -7.70 -8.72
C ARG A 77 4.34 -8.54 -8.83
N ILE A 78 3.41 -8.39 -7.89
CA ILE A 78 2.13 -9.13 -7.87
C ILE A 78 1.28 -8.76 -9.09
N THR A 79 1.28 -7.48 -9.48
CA THR A 79 0.45 -6.97 -10.58
C THR A 79 1.11 -7.12 -11.96
N GLY A 80 2.41 -7.42 -12.02
CA GLY A 80 3.16 -7.57 -13.27
C GLY A 80 3.55 -6.24 -13.94
N VAL A 81 3.39 -5.10 -13.27
CA VAL A 81 3.85 -3.79 -13.77
C VAL A 81 5.37 -3.72 -13.65
N LYS A 82 6.07 -3.46 -14.77
CA LYS A 82 7.54 -3.57 -14.84
C LYS A 82 8.28 -2.25 -14.96
N SER A 83 7.69 -1.23 -15.56
CA SER A 83 8.36 0.03 -15.93
C SER A 83 7.33 1.10 -16.30
N GLY A 84 7.79 2.33 -16.55
CA GLY A 84 7.01 3.38 -17.20
C GLY A 84 5.83 3.91 -16.39
N VAL A 85 5.96 3.93 -15.07
CA VAL A 85 4.90 4.41 -14.17
C VAL A 85 5.43 5.41 -13.16
N GLU A 86 4.58 6.36 -12.80
CA GLU A 86 4.78 7.26 -11.67
C GLU A 86 3.67 7.00 -10.66
N ILE A 87 4.11 6.69 -9.43
CA ILE A 87 3.29 6.35 -8.26
C ILE A 87 3.54 7.42 -7.18
#